data_AF-A0A2T5ITC7-F1
#
_entry.id   AF-A0A2T5ITC7-F1
#
_cell.length_a   1.000
_cell.length_b   1.000
_cell.length_c   1.000
_cell.angle_alpha   90.00
_cell.angle_beta   90.00
_cell.angle_gamma   90.00
#
_symmetry.space_group_name_H-M   'P 1'
#
loop_
_entity.id
_entity.type
_entity.pdbx_description
1 polymer ?
#
loop_
_entity_poly.entity_id
_entity_poly.type
_entity_poly.pdbx_seq_one_letter_code
_entity_poly.pdbx_strand_id
1 'polypeptide(L)'
;MKIGYARVSTREQNPSLQIDALKQAGCERIFQDVASGAKSSRPELDKLLAEARTGDTIIIWKLDRLGRSLRHLVELVETLSGQNIGLKSLNDPVDTTHAQGRLIFNLFASLAEFERDLIRERTNAGLSAARARGRVGGRPKGLDAQAEATAMAAETLYREGRLSVNAIADKLHISKSTLYSYLRHRGVEIGAYQKAATTTRESQSAEQVAEITLRLTIENNSQFVRGKKRARENIERYCLDKYHATRLSSGDYALRINYKSREDLDGLMADLLRDMSHEAEMRHCYIEAEAWEQGTEYRW
;
A
#
# COMPACT_ATOMS: atom_id res chain seq x y z
N MET A 1 17.85 10.61 32.46
CA MET A 1 18.10 11.92 31.82
C MET A 1 16.77 12.63 31.55
N LYS A 2 16.74 13.97 31.57
CA LYS A 2 15.56 14.74 31.16
C LYS A 2 15.70 15.19 29.71
N ILE A 3 14.77 14.80 28.85
CA ILE A 3 14.80 15.09 27.41
C ILE A 3 13.60 15.96 27.05
N GLY A 4 13.84 17.16 26.54
CA GLY A 4 12.80 18.08 26.11
C GLY A 4 12.35 17.83 24.67
N TYR A 5 11.05 17.95 24.41
CA TYR A 5 10.50 17.99 23.06
C TYR A 5 9.60 19.20 22.84
N ALA A 6 9.88 19.96 21.78
CA ALA A 6 9.14 21.14 21.37
C ALA A 6 8.62 20.99 19.93
N ARG A 7 7.45 21.56 19.66
CA ARG A 7 6.85 21.57 18.32
C ARG A 7 6.24 22.92 18.00
N VAL A 8 6.46 23.41 16.77
CA VAL A 8 5.80 24.61 16.25
C VAL A 8 5.04 24.30 14.96
N SER A 9 3.90 24.96 14.78
CA SER A 9 2.93 24.69 13.71
C SER A 9 3.36 25.32 12.37
N THR A 10 4.22 26.35 12.43
CA THR A 10 4.78 27.10 11.29
C THR A 10 6.12 27.71 11.71
N ARG A 11 7.01 28.00 10.75
CA ARG A 11 8.33 28.64 11.00
C ARG A 11 8.23 30.02 11.66
N GLU A 12 7.08 30.69 11.54
CA GLU A 12 6.81 32.01 12.09
C GLU A 12 6.35 32.00 13.56
N GLN A 13 5.99 30.84 14.12
CA GLN A 13 5.71 30.73 15.56
C GLN A 13 7.01 30.68 16.33
N ASN A 14 7.23 31.64 17.23
CA ASN A 14 8.44 31.70 18.04
C ASN A 14 8.50 30.51 19.03
N PRO A 15 9.42 29.54 18.86
CA PRO A 15 9.55 28.39 19.75
C PRO A 15 10.19 28.75 21.10
N SER A 16 10.71 29.97 21.26
CA SER A 16 11.49 30.38 22.44
C SER A 16 10.76 30.09 23.74
N LEU A 17 9.46 30.38 23.83
CA LEU A 17 8.68 30.10 25.05
C LEU A 17 8.73 28.62 25.46
N GLN A 18 8.60 27.69 24.49
CA GLN A 18 8.66 26.26 24.78
C GLN A 18 10.07 25.84 25.21
N ILE A 19 11.08 26.30 24.45
CA ILE A 19 12.48 25.96 24.71
C ILE A 19 12.93 26.48 26.08
N ASP A 20 12.52 27.71 26.43
CA ASP A 20 12.91 28.34 27.68
C ASP A 20 12.35 27.60 28.89
N ALA A 21 11.07 27.16 28.88
CA ALA A 21 10.60 26.34 30.00
C ALA A 21 11.16 24.92 29.99
N LEU A 22 11.47 24.33 28.83
CA LEU A 22 12.15 23.03 28.78
C LEU A 22 13.56 23.14 29.42
N LYS A 23 14.27 24.23 29.15
CA LYS A 23 15.56 24.54 29.81
C LYS A 23 15.37 24.75 31.32
N GLN A 24 14.37 25.53 31.73
CA GLN A 24 14.06 25.74 33.15
C GLN A 24 13.65 24.43 33.88
N ALA A 25 13.01 23.50 33.17
CA ALA A 25 12.68 22.18 33.70
C ALA A 25 13.91 21.26 33.89
N GLY A 26 15.08 21.70 33.43
CA GLY A 26 16.35 20.98 33.51
C GLY A 26 16.50 19.93 32.41
N CYS A 27 15.94 20.16 31.22
CA CYS A 27 16.17 19.27 30.08
C CYS A 27 17.63 19.39 29.60
N GLU A 28 18.34 18.27 29.58
CA GLU A 28 19.74 18.19 29.15
C GLU A 28 19.85 18.23 27.62
N ARG A 29 18.84 17.69 26.93
CA ARG A 29 18.74 17.69 25.47
C ARG A 29 17.35 18.11 25.06
N ILE A 30 17.24 18.92 24.01
CA ILE A 30 15.95 19.43 23.51
C ILE A 30 15.86 19.15 22.02
N PHE A 31 14.81 18.44 21.62
CA PHE A 31 14.48 18.14 20.23
C PHE A 31 13.35 19.05 19.77
N GLN A 32 13.42 19.54 18.53
CA GLN A 32 12.48 20.51 18.00
C GLN A 32 12.01 20.14 16.60
N ASP A 33 10.70 19.93 16.43
CA ASP A 33 10.08 19.78 15.12
C ASP A 33 9.37 21.05 14.67
N VAL A 34 9.47 21.32 13.37
CA VAL A 34 8.65 22.32 12.66
C VAL A 34 7.71 21.59 11.73
N ALA A 35 6.42 21.54 12.10
CA ALA A 35 5.46 20.65 11.47
C ALA A 35 4.07 21.31 11.39
N SER A 36 3.64 21.65 10.17
CA SER A 36 2.26 22.09 9.88
C SER A 36 1.38 20.91 9.46
N GLY A 37 0.12 20.89 9.92
CA GLY A 37 -0.89 19.91 9.50
C GLY A 37 -0.76 18.49 10.06
N ALA A 38 -1.75 17.65 9.74
CA ALA A 38 -1.91 16.29 10.28
C ALA A 38 -0.96 15.23 9.69
N LYS A 39 -0.23 15.55 8.59
CA LYS A 39 0.62 14.61 7.83
C LYS A 39 2.12 14.93 7.85
N SER A 40 2.58 15.92 8.61
CA SER A 40 4.00 16.29 8.64
C SER A 40 4.84 15.20 9.33
N SER A 41 5.92 14.78 8.66
CA SER A 41 6.96 13.93 9.26
C SER A 41 7.55 14.64 10.48
N ARG A 42 7.93 13.86 11.50
CA ARG A 42 8.48 14.36 12.77
C ARG A 42 9.83 13.70 13.05
N PRO A 43 10.83 14.00 12.21
CA PRO A 43 12.12 13.34 12.31
C PRO A 43 12.79 13.54 13.67
N GLU A 44 12.57 14.68 14.34
CA GLU A 44 13.18 14.92 15.65
C GLU A 44 12.48 14.17 16.79
N LEU A 45 11.16 13.99 16.71
CA LEU A 45 10.44 13.09 17.62
C LEU A 45 10.90 11.64 17.46
N ASP A 46 11.04 11.17 16.21
CA ASP A 46 11.45 9.80 15.93
C ASP A 46 12.88 9.54 16.44
N LYS A 47 13.79 10.52 16.26
CA LYS A 47 15.15 10.48 16.85
C LYS A 47 15.11 10.45 18.38
N LEU A 48 14.31 11.32 18.99
CA LEU A 48 14.16 11.36 20.45
C LEU A 48 13.71 9.99 20.99
N LEU A 49 12.70 9.38 20.36
CA LEU A 49 12.19 8.07 20.77
C LEU A 49 13.22 6.95 20.56
N ALA A 50 14.04 7.03 19.51
CA ALA A 50 15.10 6.06 19.27
C ALA A 50 16.27 6.19 20.26
N GLU A 51 16.53 7.40 20.77
CA GLU A 51 17.63 7.68 21.68
C GLU A 51 17.27 7.57 23.17
N ALA A 52 15.98 7.67 23.51
CA ALA A 52 15.50 7.58 24.87
C ALA A 52 15.73 6.17 25.46
N ARG A 53 16.15 6.12 26.73
CA ARG A 53 16.50 4.89 27.43
C ARG A 53 15.67 4.73 28.69
N THR A 54 15.61 3.51 29.20
CA THR A 54 15.01 3.18 30.49
C THR A 54 15.48 4.14 31.59
N GLY A 55 14.53 4.73 32.32
CA GLY A 55 14.80 5.71 33.39
C GLY A 55 14.88 7.16 32.91
N ASP A 56 14.79 7.41 31.60
CA ASP A 56 14.67 8.77 31.08
C ASP A 56 13.25 9.33 31.29
N THR A 57 13.15 10.66 31.27
CA THR A 57 11.87 11.36 31.30
C THR A 57 11.81 12.36 30.15
N ILE A 58 10.85 12.15 29.26
CA ILE A 58 10.51 13.06 28.18
C ILE A 58 9.64 14.18 28.76
N ILE A 59 10.06 15.41 28.57
CA ILE A 59 9.39 16.61 29.05
C ILE A 59 8.85 17.37 27.84
N ILE A 60 7.58 17.72 27.88
CA ILE A 60 6.90 18.50 26.84
C ILE A 60 6.24 19.73 27.45
N TRP A 61 6.05 20.76 26.63
CA TRP A 61 5.33 21.95 27.07
C TRP A 61 3.85 21.67 27.34
N LYS A 62 3.19 20.95 26.41
CA LYS A 62 1.78 20.54 26.46
C LYS A 62 1.55 19.24 25.69
N LEU A 63 0.52 18.47 26.03
CA LEU A 63 0.16 17.19 25.39
C LEU A 63 -0.09 17.31 23.87
N ASP A 64 -0.65 18.42 23.41
CA ASP A 64 -0.92 18.70 21.99
C ASP A 64 0.37 18.84 21.14
N ARG A 65 1.53 18.96 21.79
CA ARG A 65 2.83 19.02 21.12
C ARG A 65 3.33 17.63 20.78
N LEU A 66 3.02 16.61 21.58
CA LEU A 66 3.50 15.23 21.41
C LEU A 66 2.60 14.39 20.51
N GLY A 67 1.28 14.46 20.68
CA GLY A 67 0.31 13.68 19.89
C GLY A 67 -0.07 14.32 18.55
N ARG A 68 -0.54 13.51 17.59
CA ARG A 68 -1.34 13.99 16.43
C ARG A 68 -2.85 13.87 16.69
N SER A 69 -3.19 12.94 17.58
CA SER A 69 -4.51 12.67 18.11
C SER A 69 -4.32 12.16 19.53
N LEU A 70 -5.40 12.16 20.32
CA LEU A 70 -5.36 11.60 21.66
C LEU A 70 -5.00 10.11 21.63
N ARG A 71 -5.50 9.34 20.66
CA ARG A 71 -5.08 7.95 20.44
C ARG A 71 -3.58 7.79 20.23
N HIS A 72 -2.99 8.59 19.34
CA HIS A 72 -1.54 8.53 19.09
C HIS A 72 -0.75 8.86 20.37
N LEU A 73 -1.27 9.76 21.19
CA LEU A 73 -0.66 10.08 22.48
C LEU A 73 -0.75 8.88 23.45
N VAL A 74 -1.89 8.18 23.51
CA VAL A 74 -2.07 6.97 24.33
C VAL A 74 -1.10 5.88 23.93
N GLU A 75 -1.07 5.51 22.65
CA GLU A 75 -0.18 4.47 22.11
C GLU A 75 1.30 4.80 22.41
N LEU A 76 1.68 6.08 22.27
CA LEU A 76 3.03 6.53 22.55
C LEU A 76 3.37 6.45 24.04
N VAL A 77 2.46 6.86 24.94
CA VAL A 77 2.70 6.76 26.38
C VAL A 77 2.73 5.31 26.87
N GLU A 78 1.89 4.44 26.34
CA GLU A 78 1.96 3.00 26.64
C GLU A 78 3.30 2.41 26.22
N THR A 79 3.79 2.77 25.03
CA THR A 79 5.11 2.35 24.53
C THR A 79 6.23 2.83 25.45
N LEU A 80 6.22 4.12 25.82
CA LEU A 80 7.20 4.70 26.74
C LEU A 80 7.14 4.04 28.12
N SER A 81 5.94 3.81 28.66
CA SER A 81 5.76 3.16 29.95
C SER A 81 6.28 1.71 29.94
N GLY A 82 6.06 0.96 28.85
CA GLY A 82 6.61 -0.39 28.69
C GLY A 82 8.15 -0.42 28.65
N GLN A 83 8.77 0.68 28.22
CA GLN A 83 10.22 0.88 28.23
C GLN A 83 10.73 1.53 29.53
N ASN A 84 9.87 1.72 30.54
CA ASN A 84 10.19 2.47 31.76
C ASN A 84 10.74 3.89 31.49
N ILE A 85 10.19 4.54 30.47
CA ILE A 85 10.46 5.95 30.13
C ILE A 85 9.27 6.78 30.60
N GLY A 86 9.55 7.83 31.37
CA GLY A 86 8.56 8.77 31.85
C GLY A 86 8.16 9.78 30.78
N LEU A 87 6.90 10.20 30.79
CA LEU A 87 6.40 11.40 30.12
C LEU A 87 5.88 12.41 31.14
N LYS A 88 6.31 13.67 31.01
CA LYS A 88 5.85 14.80 31.82
C LYS A 88 5.46 15.99 30.95
N SER A 89 4.27 16.55 31.18
CA SER A 89 3.87 17.84 30.64
C SER A 89 4.14 18.95 31.65
N LEU A 90 4.60 20.12 31.18
CA LEU A 90 4.85 21.28 32.04
C LEU A 90 3.57 22.06 32.37
N ASN A 91 2.59 22.10 31.45
CA ASN A 91 1.35 22.87 31.62
C ASN A 91 0.09 22.03 31.74
N ASP A 92 0.20 20.70 31.65
CA ASP A 92 -0.91 19.78 31.88
C ASP A 92 -0.62 18.96 33.14
N PRO A 93 -1.65 18.50 33.89
CA PRO A 93 -1.48 17.71 35.11
C PRO A 93 -1.03 16.25 34.82
N VAL A 94 -0.25 16.02 33.78
CA VAL A 94 0.18 14.71 33.31
C VAL A 94 1.66 14.51 33.61
N ASP A 95 1.92 13.66 34.59
CA ASP A 95 3.26 13.19 34.94
C ASP A 95 3.22 11.67 35.17
N THR A 96 3.55 10.91 34.13
CA THR A 96 3.47 9.44 34.13
C THR A 96 4.60 8.77 34.93
N THR A 97 5.53 9.54 35.51
CA THR A 97 6.53 8.99 36.44
C THR A 97 5.89 8.58 37.78
N HIS A 98 4.75 9.18 38.14
CA HIS A 98 4.01 8.89 39.38
C HIS A 98 2.72 8.11 39.11
N ALA A 99 2.26 7.34 40.09
CA ALA A 99 1.04 6.54 39.98
C ALA A 99 -0.22 7.40 39.71
N GLN A 100 -0.31 8.57 40.34
CA GLN A 100 -1.43 9.50 40.13
C GLN A 100 -1.47 10.05 38.70
N GLY A 101 -0.33 10.45 38.14
CA GLY A 101 -0.30 10.97 36.77
C GLY A 101 -0.55 9.88 35.72
N ARG A 102 -0.14 8.62 35.99
CA ARG A 102 -0.55 7.47 35.16
C ARG A 102 -2.06 7.23 35.18
N LEU A 103 -2.69 7.33 36.36
CA LEU A 103 -4.15 7.19 36.48
C LEU A 103 -4.89 8.28 35.68
N ILE A 104 -4.49 9.55 35.84
CA ILE A 104 -5.08 10.68 35.12
C ILE A 104 -4.91 10.49 33.61
N PHE A 105 -3.74 10.04 33.17
CA PHE A 105 -3.49 9.76 31.77
C PHE A 105 -4.42 8.66 31.21
N ASN A 106 -4.56 7.53 31.93
CA ASN A 106 -5.43 6.43 31.52
C ASN A 106 -6.91 6.83 31.48
N LEU A 107 -7.33 7.75 32.35
CA LEU A 107 -8.68 8.32 32.29
C LEU A 107 -8.87 9.14 31.02
N PHE A 108 -7.92 10.01 30.67
CA PHE A 108 -7.96 10.74 29.39
C PHE A 108 -7.94 9.81 28.19
N ALA A 109 -7.16 8.73 28.26
CA ALA A 109 -7.12 7.69 27.23
C ALA A 109 -8.51 7.06 27.02
N SER A 110 -9.15 6.65 28.11
CA SER A 110 -10.49 6.03 28.08
C SER A 110 -11.56 6.99 27.56
N LEU A 111 -11.48 8.27 27.97
CA LEU A 111 -12.39 9.30 27.48
C LEU A 111 -12.24 9.52 25.97
N ALA A 112 -11.02 9.44 25.45
CA ALA A 112 -10.73 9.54 24.02
C ALA A 112 -11.41 8.46 23.19
N GLU A 113 -11.35 7.22 23.68
CA GLU A 113 -11.95 6.07 23.04
C GLU A 113 -13.47 6.20 23.04
N PHE A 114 -14.03 6.60 24.19
CA PHE A 114 -15.46 6.86 24.32
C PHE A 114 -15.98 7.93 23.35
N GLU A 115 -15.30 9.09 23.24
CA GLU A 115 -15.70 10.14 22.30
C GLU A 115 -15.68 9.65 20.84
N ARG A 116 -14.66 8.85 20.49
CA ARG A 116 -14.54 8.28 19.15
C ARG A 116 -15.67 7.32 18.84
N ASP A 117 -16.04 6.46 19.78
CA ASP A 117 -17.13 5.52 19.59
C ASP A 117 -18.46 6.26 19.43
N LEU A 118 -18.71 7.31 20.21
CA LEU A 118 -19.87 8.19 20.01
C LEU A 118 -19.91 8.84 18.62
N ILE A 119 -18.77 9.34 18.11
CA ILE A 119 -18.70 9.91 16.75
C ILE A 119 -19.02 8.83 15.71
N ARG A 120 -18.49 7.61 15.88
CA ARG A 120 -18.72 6.49 14.97
C ARG A 120 -20.18 6.05 14.98
N GLU A 121 -20.78 5.91 16.16
CA GLU A 121 -22.20 5.59 16.33
C GLU A 121 -23.08 6.62 15.65
N ARG A 122 -22.84 7.91 15.91
CA ARG A 122 -23.59 9.02 15.29
C ARG A 122 -23.45 9.00 13.76
N THR A 123 -22.25 8.76 13.25
CA THR A 123 -21.99 8.66 11.81
C THR A 123 -22.73 7.49 11.18
N ASN A 124 -22.70 6.32 11.83
CA ASN A 124 -23.40 5.13 11.35
C ASN A 124 -24.92 5.30 11.39
N ALA A 125 -25.47 5.90 12.45
CA ALA A 125 -26.88 6.25 12.55
C ALA A 125 -27.28 7.22 11.43
N GLY A 126 -26.48 8.25 11.18
CA GLY A 126 -26.67 9.20 10.09
C GLY A 126 -26.65 8.55 8.70
N LEU A 127 -25.68 7.66 8.45
CA LEU A 127 -25.57 6.89 7.21
C LEU A 127 -26.76 5.94 7.02
N SER A 128 -27.20 5.26 8.08
CA SER A 128 -28.37 4.38 8.05
C SER A 128 -29.64 5.17 7.71
N ALA A 129 -29.86 6.31 8.37
CA ALA A 129 -30.98 7.18 8.09
C ALA A 129 -30.93 7.78 6.67
N ALA A 130 -29.74 8.13 6.17
CA ALA A 130 -29.56 8.61 4.80
C ALA A 130 -29.88 7.53 3.76
N ARG A 131 -29.44 6.28 4.00
CA ARG A 131 -29.78 5.13 3.14
C ARG A 131 -31.26 4.82 3.14
N ALA A 132 -31.93 4.89 4.30
CA ALA A 132 -33.38 4.72 4.41
C ALA A 132 -34.17 5.78 3.61
N ARG A 133 -33.61 7.00 3.49
CA ARG A 133 -34.13 8.07 2.61
C ARG A 133 -33.71 7.94 1.15
N GLY A 134 -33.12 6.82 0.74
CA GLY A 134 -32.70 6.56 -0.64
C GLY A 134 -31.36 7.16 -1.06
N ARG A 135 -30.64 7.86 -0.17
CA ARG A 135 -29.28 8.36 -0.47
C ARG A 135 -28.26 7.25 -0.27
N VAL A 136 -27.92 6.58 -1.36
CA VAL A 136 -26.80 5.62 -1.41
C VAL A 136 -25.51 6.41 -1.64
N GLY A 137 -24.69 6.57 -0.59
CA GLY A 137 -23.37 7.20 -0.73
C GLY A 137 -22.41 6.38 -1.60
N GLY A 138 -21.22 6.94 -1.88
CA GLY A 138 -20.21 6.32 -2.75
C GLY A 138 -19.98 7.11 -4.03
N ARG A 139 -19.05 6.65 -4.87
CA ARG A 139 -18.81 7.25 -6.19
C ARG A 139 -20.03 7.00 -7.08
N PRO A 140 -20.58 8.02 -7.77
CA PRO A 140 -21.66 7.84 -8.73
C PRO A 140 -21.33 6.74 -9.75
N LYS A 141 -22.34 5.97 -10.15
CA LYS A 141 -22.19 4.95 -11.20
C LYS A 141 -22.13 5.63 -12.57
N GLY A 142 -21.36 5.04 -13.48
CA GLY A 142 -21.20 5.52 -14.85
C GLY A 142 -20.01 6.45 -15.04
N LEU A 143 -19.80 6.83 -16.29
CA LEU A 143 -18.84 7.86 -16.68
C LEU A 143 -19.54 9.22 -16.66
N ASP A 144 -18.83 10.25 -16.23
CA ASP A 144 -19.30 11.62 -16.45
C ASP A 144 -19.18 11.97 -17.95
N ALA A 145 -19.77 13.10 -18.37
CA ALA A 145 -19.80 13.47 -19.79
C ALA A 145 -18.39 13.59 -20.41
N GLN A 146 -17.40 14.01 -19.62
CA GLN A 146 -16.02 14.13 -20.07
C GLN A 146 -15.38 12.74 -20.24
N ALA A 147 -15.56 11.86 -19.27
CA ALA A 147 -15.07 10.49 -19.30
C ALA A 147 -15.75 9.65 -20.39
N GLU A 148 -17.02 9.91 -20.70
CA GLU A 148 -17.72 9.28 -21.81
C GLU A 148 -17.12 9.71 -23.16
N ALA A 149 -16.80 10.99 -23.34
CA ALA A 149 -16.11 11.48 -24.53
C ALA A 149 -14.71 10.86 -24.68
N THR A 150 -13.96 10.73 -23.58
CA THR A 150 -12.67 10.05 -23.56
C THR A 150 -12.83 8.55 -23.87
N ALA A 151 -13.88 7.90 -23.38
CA ALA A 151 -14.16 6.49 -23.65
C ALA A 151 -14.51 6.24 -25.12
N MET A 152 -15.26 7.15 -25.76
CA MET A 152 -15.49 7.12 -27.21
C MET A 152 -14.19 7.25 -28.01
N ALA A 153 -13.35 8.24 -27.66
CA ALA A 153 -12.06 8.41 -28.32
C ALA A 153 -11.14 7.19 -28.15
N ALA A 154 -11.16 6.59 -26.95
CA ALA A 154 -10.45 5.34 -26.66
C ALA A 154 -10.93 4.17 -27.54
N GLU A 155 -12.24 3.99 -27.69
CA GLU A 155 -12.81 2.95 -28.56
C GLU A 155 -12.37 3.13 -30.02
N THR A 156 -12.48 4.36 -30.56
CA THR A 156 -12.10 4.65 -31.94
C THR A 156 -10.62 4.35 -32.18
N LEU A 157 -9.73 4.89 -31.32
CA LEU A 157 -8.29 4.68 -31.46
C LEU A 157 -7.89 3.20 -31.28
N TYR A 158 -8.60 2.47 -30.43
CA TYR A 158 -8.35 1.04 -30.22
C TYR A 158 -8.79 0.21 -31.43
N ARG A 159 -9.97 0.47 -32.00
CA ARG A 159 -10.47 -0.23 -33.19
C ARG A 159 -9.69 0.08 -34.47
N GLU A 160 -9.14 1.28 -34.59
CA GLU A 160 -8.26 1.64 -35.71
C GLU A 160 -6.98 0.78 -35.75
N GLY A 161 -6.54 0.23 -34.63
CA GLY A 161 -5.41 -0.70 -34.54
C GLY A 161 -4.03 -0.11 -34.90
N ARG A 162 -3.95 1.21 -35.15
CA ARG A 162 -2.70 1.89 -35.57
C ARG A 162 -1.78 2.26 -34.42
N LEU A 163 -2.32 2.41 -33.20
CA LEU A 163 -1.58 2.82 -32.02
C LEU A 163 -1.53 1.68 -31.01
N SER A 164 -0.40 1.56 -30.31
CA SER A 164 -0.30 0.65 -29.18
C SER A 164 -1.19 1.11 -28.02
N VAL A 165 -1.62 0.17 -27.17
CA VAL A 165 -2.45 0.48 -25.98
C VAL A 165 -1.80 1.55 -25.10
N ASN A 166 -0.47 1.53 -24.95
CA ASN A 166 0.27 2.54 -24.19
C ASN A 166 0.23 3.91 -24.89
N ALA A 167 0.44 3.95 -26.21
CA ALA A 167 0.36 5.21 -26.97
C ALA A 167 -1.05 5.82 -26.93
N ILE A 168 -2.10 4.99 -26.92
CA ILE A 168 -3.50 5.45 -26.75
C ILE A 168 -3.70 6.03 -25.34
N ALA A 169 -3.23 5.33 -24.31
CA ALA A 169 -3.32 5.77 -22.92
C ALA A 169 -2.62 7.13 -22.70
N ASP A 170 -1.41 7.27 -23.23
CA ASP A 170 -0.62 8.51 -23.15
C ASP A 170 -1.30 9.66 -23.90
N LYS A 171 -1.81 9.40 -25.12
CA LYS A 171 -2.48 10.40 -25.96
C LYS A 171 -3.80 10.88 -25.36
N LEU A 172 -4.50 10.02 -24.62
CA LEU A 172 -5.75 10.37 -23.93
C LEU A 172 -5.52 10.83 -22.48
N HIS A 173 -4.26 10.89 -22.01
CA HIS A 173 -3.88 11.25 -20.65
C HIS A 173 -4.60 10.41 -19.57
N ILE A 174 -4.80 9.13 -19.83
CA ILE A 174 -5.43 8.18 -18.90
C ILE A 174 -4.50 7.00 -18.62
N SER A 175 -4.66 6.37 -17.46
CA SER A 175 -3.92 5.15 -17.17
C SER A 175 -4.38 4.00 -18.08
N LYS A 176 -3.49 3.03 -18.34
CA LYS A 176 -3.83 1.77 -19.03
C LYS A 176 -5.04 1.05 -18.40
N SER A 177 -5.15 1.10 -17.07
CA SER A 177 -6.29 0.53 -16.33
C SER A 177 -7.60 1.26 -16.62
N THR A 178 -7.56 2.59 -16.74
CA THR A 178 -8.73 3.40 -17.08
C THR A 178 -9.14 3.15 -18.53
N LEU A 179 -8.17 3.07 -19.45
CA LEU A 179 -8.40 2.73 -20.85
C LEU A 179 -9.15 1.40 -21.00
N TYR A 180 -8.67 0.32 -20.38
CA TYR A 180 -9.37 -0.96 -20.43
C TYR A 180 -10.73 -0.92 -19.72
N SER A 181 -10.87 -0.16 -18.63
CA SER A 181 -12.16 0.03 -17.97
C SER A 181 -13.18 0.70 -18.90
N TYR A 182 -12.74 1.69 -19.70
CA TYR A 182 -13.57 2.38 -20.69
C TYR A 182 -13.94 1.46 -21.85
N LEU A 183 -12.98 0.71 -22.40
CA LEU A 183 -13.24 -0.27 -23.46
C LEU A 183 -14.25 -1.34 -23.01
N ARG A 184 -14.11 -1.87 -21.79
CA ARG A 184 -15.08 -2.82 -21.20
C ARG A 184 -16.44 -2.19 -20.97
N HIS A 185 -16.49 -0.95 -20.46
CA HIS A 185 -17.74 -0.22 -20.26
C HIS A 185 -18.50 -0.04 -21.59
N ARG A 186 -17.77 0.14 -22.70
CA ARG A 186 -18.32 0.31 -24.04
C ARG A 186 -18.52 -1.01 -24.81
N GLY A 187 -18.27 -2.16 -24.18
CA GLY A 187 -18.49 -3.48 -24.80
C GLY A 187 -17.52 -3.81 -25.94
N VAL A 188 -16.35 -3.18 -25.97
CA VAL A 188 -15.31 -3.50 -26.97
C VAL A 188 -14.64 -4.82 -26.60
N GLU A 189 -14.63 -5.78 -27.52
CA GLU A 189 -13.85 -7.01 -27.36
C GLU A 189 -12.35 -6.67 -27.32
N ILE A 190 -11.76 -6.84 -26.15
CA ILE A 190 -10.32 -6.66 -25.96
C ILE A 190 -9.69 -7.98 -26.41
N GLY A 191 -9.10 -7.96 -27.61
CA GLY A 191 -8.40 -9.13 -28.14
C GLY A 191 -7.34 -9.64 -27.14
N ALA A 192 -7.21 -10.96 -27.04
CA ALA A 192 -6.07 -11.55 -26.36
C ALA A 192 -4.78 -10.95 -26.96
N TYR A 193 -3.82 -10.60 -26.11
CA TYR A 193 -2.55 -10.03 -26.53
C TYR A 193 -1.89 -10.94 -27.58
N GLN A 194 -1.97 -10.57 -28.85
CA GLN A 194 -1.19 -11.17 -29.92
C GLN A 194 0.10 -10.35 -30.03
N LYS A 195 1.20 -10.91 -29.51
CA LYS A 195 2.54 -10.38 -29.72
C LYS A 195 2.72 -10.23 -31.23
N ALA A 196 2.96 -9.00 -31.71
CA ALA A 196 3.22 -8.76 -33.11
C ALA A 196 4.31 -9.73 -33.57
N ALA A 197 3.97 -10.59 -34.53
CA ALA A 197 4.92 -11.49 -35.14
C ALA A 197 6.04 -10.63 -35.72
N THR A 198 7.19 -10.61 -35.06
CA THR A 198 8.44 -10.23 -35.68
C THR A 198 8.52 -11.03 -36.97
N THR A 199 8.72 -10.34 -38.09
CA THR A 199 8.94 -10.93 -39.41
C THR A 199 10.16 -11.84 -39.36
N THR A 200 9.97 -13.07 -38.88
CA THR A 200 10.94 -14.15 -38.95
C THR A 200 10.48 -15.03 -40.09
N ARG A 201 11.31 -15.09 -41.12
CA ARG A 201 11.15 -15.94 -42.31
C ARG A 201 10.59 -17.30 -41.92
N GLU A 202 9.58 -17.71 -42.66
CA GLU A 202 8.97 -19.03 -42.60
C GLU A 202 10.05 -20.11 -42.65
N SER A 203 10.30 -20.72 -41.50
CA SER A 203 10.84 -22.07 -41.41
C SER A 203 9.74 -22.91 -40.82
N GLN A 204 9.19 -23.82 -41.63
CA GLN A 204 8.31 -24.87 -41.19
C GLN A 204 9.05 -25.71 -40.12
N SER A 205 8.81 -25.44 -38.84
CA SER A 205 9.21 -26.33 -37.76
C SER A 205 7.95 -26.86 -37.07
N ALA A 206 7.91 -28.18 -36.88
CA ALA A 206 6.82 -28.87 -36.22
C ALA A 206 6.58 -28.27 -34.82
N GLU A 207 5.34 -27.94 -34.49
CA GLU A 207 4.97 -27.53 -33.13
C GLU A 207 5.26 -28.69 -32.17
N GLN A 208 6.22 -28.48 -31.27
CA GLN A 208 6.53 -29.40 -30.18
C GLN A 208 5.78 -28.92 -28.93
N VAL A 209 5.38 -29.86 -28.07
CA VAL A 209 4.69 -29.56 -26.81
C VAL A 209 5.60 -29.94 -25.65
N ALA A 210 5.98 -28.97 -24.82
CA ALA A 210 6.68 -29.19 -23.56
C ALA A 210 5.67 -29.29 -22.42
N GLU A 211 5.79 -30.32 -21.60
CA GLU A 211 5.10 -30.41 -20.32
C GLU A 211 6.02 -29.86 -19.22
N ILE A 212 5.62 -28.73 -18.64
CA ILE A 212 6.42 -28.00 -17.65
C ILE A 212 5.73 -28.05 -16.30
N THR A 213 6.49 -28.29 -15.25
CA THR A 213 6.03 -28.12 -13.88
C THR A 213 6.59 -26.83 -13.31
N LEU A 214 5.71 -25.99 -12.78
CA LEU A 214 6.02 -24.72 -12.17
C LEU A 214 5.67 -24.76 -10.69
N ARG A 215 6.68 -24.60 -9.85
CA ARG A 215 6.51 -24.28 -8.43
C ARG A 215 6.47 -22.78 -8.27
N LEU A 216 5.44 -22.27 -7.59
CA LEU A 216 5.24 -20.83 -7.40
C LEU A 216 4.93 -20.51 -5.94
N THR A 217 5.84 -19.78 -5.31
CA THR A 217 5.66 -19.17 -3.99
C THR A 217 5.42 -17.67 -4.17
N ILE A 218 4.45 -17.13 -3.42
CA ILE A 218 4.09 -15.70 -3.45
C ILE A 218 4.14 -15.15 -2.03
N GLU A 219 4.98 -14.15 -1.82
CA GLU A 219 5.22 -13.54 -0.53
C GLU A 219 4.87 -12.04 -0.54
N ASN A 220 4.46 -11.50 0.61
CA ASN A 220 4.20 -10.07 0.69
C ASN A 220 5.53 -9.35 0.91
N ASN A 221 5.72 -8.18 0.31
CA ASN A 221 6.92 -7.37 0.54
C ASN A 221 7.00 -6.82 1.99
N SER A 222 5.90 -6.90 2.75
CA SER A 222 5.84 -6.46 4.14
C SER A 222 4.72 -7.18 4.91
N GLN A 223 4.87 -7.31 6.23
CA GLN A 223 3.87 -7.87 7.14
C GLN A 223 2.53 -7.11 7.14
N PHE A 224 2.52 -5.85 6.71
CA PHE A 224 1.33 -5.00 6.68
C PHE A 224 0.53 -5.10 5.37
N VAL A 225 1.07 -5.78 4.35
CA VAL A 225 0.40 -6.00 3.07
C VAL A 225 -0.45 -7.28 3.13
N ARG A 226 -1.61 -7.27 2.46
CA ARG A 226 -2.52 -8.41 2.33
C ARG A 226 -2.83 -8.66 0.84
N GLY A 227 -1.76 -8.86 0.05
CA GLY A 227 -1.82 -8.96 -1.41
C GLY A 227 -1.80 -10.40 -1.96
N LYS A 228 -1.17 -11.35 -1.24
CA LYS A 228 -0.88 -12.72 -1.73
C LYS A 228 -2.03 -13.41 -2.48
N LYS A 229 -3.22 -13.45 -1.87
CA LYS A 229 -4.38 -14.14 -2.45
C LYS A 229 -4.73 -13.58 -3.83
N ARG A 230 -4.76 -12.25 -3.93
CA ARG A 230 -5.18 -11.57 -5.15
C ARG A 230 -4.07 -11.49 -6.20
N ALA A 231 -2.81 -11.51 -5.78
CA ALA A 231 -1.66 -11.72 -6.66
C ALA A 231 -1.72 -13.12 -7.29
N ARG A 232 -2.01 -14.16 -6.50
CA ARG A 232 -2.21 -15.53 -7.02
C ARG A 232 -3.34 -15.61 -8.04
N GLU A 233 -4.53 -15.10 -7.69
CA GLU A 233 -5.69 -15.11 -8.59
C GLU A 233 -5.41 -14.38 -9.92
N ASN A 234 -4.63 -13.30 -9.88
CA ASN A 234 -4.21 -12.58 -11.07
C ASN A 234 -3.23 -13.41 -11.91
N ILE A 235 -2.20 -14.00 -11.29
CA ILE A 235 -1.19 -14.81 -11.99
C ILE A 235 -1.86 -16.03 -12.65
N GLU A 236 -2.72 -16.73 -11.92
CA GLU A 236 -3.50 -17.85 -12.46
C GLU A 236 -4.31 -17.42 -13.68
N ARG A 237 -5.04 -16.29 -13.57
CA ARG A 237 -5.93 -15.80 -14.63
C ARG A 237 -5.20 -15.23 -15.85
N TYR A 238 -4.15 -14.47 -15.66
CA TYR A 238 -3.54 -13.67 -16.73
C TYR A 238 -2.25 -14.27 -17.28
N CYS A 239 -1.53 -15.06 -16.48
CA CYS A 239 -0.24 -15.63 -16.87
C CYS A 239 -0.34 -17.13 -17.16
N LEU A 240 -1.05 -17.89 -16.33
CA LEU A 240 -1.06 -19.35 -16.40
C LEU A 240 -2.17 -19.91 -17.29
N ASP A 241 -3.34 -19.25 -17.36
CA ASP A 241 -4.49 -19.69 -18.17
C ASP A 241 -4.15 -19.87 -19.66
N LYS A 242 -3.26 -19.02 -20.21
CA LYS A 242 -2.79 -19.10 -21.60
C LYS A 242 -2.03 -20.40 -21.94
N TYR A 243 -1.54 -21.12 -20.93
CA TYR A 243 -0.81 -22.38 -21.10
C TYR A 243 -1.58 -23.59 -20.54
N HIS A 244 -2.91 -23.45 -20.40
CA HIS A 244 -3.82 -24.47 -19.88
C HIS A 244 -3.33 -25.05 -18.54
N ALA A 245 -2.83 -24.17 -17.67
CA ALA A 245 -2.22 -24.58 -16.43
C ALA A 245 -3.21 -25.31 -15.52
N THR A 246 -2.82 -26.49 -15.05
CA THR A 246 -3.61 -27.26 -14.09
C THR A 246 -2.89 -27.33 -12.76
N ARG A 247 -3.56 -26.94 -11.68
CA ARG A 247 -2.98 -26.98 -10.34
C ARG A 247 -2.98 -28.41 -9.79
N LEU A 248 -1.80 -28.90 -9.44
CA LEU A 248 -1.57 -30.24 -8.90
C LEU A 248 -1.91 -30.30 -7.41
N SER A 249 -2.11 -31.50 -6.88
CA SER A 249 -2.36 -31.74 -5.45
C SER A 249 -1.20 -31.30 -4.55
N SER A 250 0.03 -31.26 -5.08
CA SER A 250 1.21 -30.71 -4.38
C SER A 250 1.16 -29.19 -4.21
N GLY A 251 0.30 -28.49 -4.96
CA GLY A 251 0.25 -27.03 -5.02
C GLY A 251 1.03 -26.42 -6.18
N ASP A 252 1.80 -27.22 -6.92
CA ASP A 252 2.50 -26.83 -8.15
C ASP A 252 1.54 -26.75 -9.35
N TYR A 253 2.00 -26.20 -10.48
CA TYR A 253 1.22 -26.07 -11.72
C TYR A 253 1.83 -26.89 -12.83
N ALA A 254 1.01 -27.66 -13.55
CA ALA A 254 1.39 -28.32 -14.79
C ALA A 254 0.96 -27.44 -15.97
N LEU A 255 1.93 -27.07 -16.82
CA LEU A 255 1.79 -26.20 -17.98
C LEU A 255 2.04 -26.99 -19.26
N ARG A 256 1.30 -26.67 -20.32
CA ARG A 256 1.58 -27.19 -21.66
C ARG A 256 1.94 -26.03 -22.57
N ILE A 257 3.19 -26.00 -23.04
CA ILE A 257 3.72 -24.92 -23.86
C ILE A 257 4.05 -25.47 -25.24
N ASN A 258 3.41 -24.89 -26.25
CA ASN A 258 3.73 -25.16 -27.65
C ASN A 258 4.92 -24.27 -28.05
N TYR A 259 5.96 -24.87 -28.61
CA TYR A 259 7.17 -24.15 -29.00
C TYR A 259 7.71 -24.66 -30.34
N LYS A 260 8.44 -23.79 -31.04
CA LYS A 260 8.99 -24.05 -32.39
C LYS A 260 10.47 -24.40 -32.39
N SER A 261 11.20 -23.94 -31.37
CA SER A 261 12.63 -24.20 -31.15
C SER A 261 12.94 -24.10 -29.65
N ARG A 262 14.11 -24.59 -29.22
CA ARG A 262 14.50 -24.49 -27.81
C ARG A 262 14.61 -23.03 -27.34
N GLU A 263 15.16 -22.17 -28.18
CA GLU A 263 15.28 -20.72 -27.92
C GLU A 263 13.90 -20.06 -27.80
N ASP A 264 12.90 -20.51 -28.56
CA ASP A 264 11.51 -20.06 -28.44
C ASP A 264 10.90 -20.49 -27.10
N LEU A 265 11.14 -21.72 -26.65
CA LEU A 265 10.70 -22.19 -25.33
C LEU A 265 11.33 -21.38 -24.19
N ASP A 266 12.64 -21.12 -24.25
CA ASP A 266 13.35 -20.29 -23.27
C ASP A 266 12.79 -18.86 -23.24
N GLY A 267 12.51 -18.28 -24.41
CA GLY A 267 11.87 -16.96 -24.53
C GLY A 267 10.46 -16.93 -23.94
N LEU A 268 9.65 -17.96 -24.20
CA LEU A 268 8.30 -18.08 -23.64
C LEU A 268 8.33 -18.23 -22.12
N MET A 269 9.28 -18.99 -21.58
CA MET A 269 9.46 -19.17 -20.14
C MET A 269 9.95 -17.88 -19.47
N ALA A 270 10.93 -17.19 -20.04
CA ALA A 270 11.40 -15.90 -19.54
C ALA A 270 10.28 -14.85 -19.53
N ASP A 271 9.48 -14.80 -20.60
CA ASP A 271 8.31 -13.92 -20.69
C ASP A 271 7.27 -14.26 -19.62
N LEU A 272 6.95 -15.54 -19.43
CA LEU A 272 6.02 -15.99 -18.39
C LEU A 272 6.49 -15.60 -16.99
N LEU A 273 7.74 -15.91 -16.62
CA LEU A 273 8.29 -15.59 -15.30
C LEU A 273 8.27 -14.07 -15.04
N ARG A 274 8.60 -13.27 -16.05
CA ARG A 274 8.55 -11.81 -15.98
C ARG A 274 7.12 -11.29 -15.78
N ASP A 275 6.15 -11.79 -16.54
CA ASP A 275 4.75 -11.39 -16.41
C ASP A 275 4.20 -11.71 -15.01
N MET A 276 4.53 -12.88 -14.46
CA MET A 276 4.14 -13.26 -13.10
C MET A 276 4.75 -12.34 -12.04
N SER A 277 6.02 -11.98 -12.19
CA SER A 277 6.68 -11.03 -11.29
C SER A 277 5.98 -9.68 -11.32
N HIS A 278 5.64 -9.18 -12.52
CA HIS A 278 4.93 -7.91 -12.68
C HIS A 278 3.56 -7.92 -12.00
N GLU A 279 2.76 -8.99 -12.16
CA GLU A 279 1.46 -9.11 -11.50
C GLU A 279 1.56 -9.15 -9.97
N ALA A 280 2.63 -9.75 -9.43
CA ALA A 280 2.89 -9.75 -7.99
C ALA A 280 3.32 -8.37 -7.47
N GLU A 281 4.22 -7.68 -8.17
CA GLU A 281 4.69 -6.34 -7.80
C GLU A 281 3.56 -5.31 -7.75
N MET A 282 2.63 -5.38 -8.70
CA MET A 282 1.43 -4.54 -8.74
C MET A 282 0.56 -4.68 -7.48
N ARG A 283 0.76 -5.75 -6.70
CA ARG A 283 0.09 -6.03 -5.42
C ARG A 283 1.03 -5.98 -4.22
N HIS A 284 2.21 -5.38 -4.38
CA HIS A 284 3.24 -5.29 -3.35
C HIS A 284 3.66 -6.67 -2.81
N CYS A 285 3.74 -7.65 -3.71
CA CYS A 285 4.21 -8.99 -3.45
C CYS A 285 5.45 -9.27 -4.32
N TYR A 286 6.23 -10.28 -3.94
CA TYR A 286 7.27 -10.87 -4.77
C TYR A 286 6.99 -12.36 -4.95
N ILE A 287 7.65 -12.96 -5.94
CA ILE A 287 7.51 -14.38 -6.25
C ILE A 287 8.85 -15.08 -6.20
N GLU A 288 8.81 -16.35 -5.83
CA GLU A 288 9.87 -17.31 -6.09
C GLU A 288 9.25 -18.40 -6.98
N ALA A 289 9.82 -18.56 -8.17
CA ALA A 289 9.33 -19.48 -9.17
C ALA A 289 10.46 -20.39 -9.61
N GLU A 290 10.20 -21.70 -9.62
CA GLU A 290 11.09 -22.71 -10.21
C GLU A 290 10.26 -23.48 -11.24
N ALA A 291 10.72 -23.53 -12.48
CA ALA A 291 10.08 -24.29 -13.54
C ALA A 291 11.03 -25.33 -14.11
N TRP A 292 10.51 -26.51 -14.44
CA TRP A 292 11.29 -27.56 -15.10
C TRP A 292 10.44 -28.34 -16.07
N GLU A 293 11.05 -28.79 -17.16
CA GLU A 293 10.40 -29.64 -18.15
C GLU A 293 10.43 -31.11 -17.70
N GLN A 294 9.29 -31.77 -17.81
CA GLN A 294 9.14 -33.16 -17.37
C GLN A 294 9.91 -34.11 -18.29
N GLY A 295 10.74 -34.96 -17.69
CA GLY A 295 11.56 -35.92 -18.41
C GLY A 295 12.87 -35.36 -18.99
N THR A 296 13.23 -34.11 -18.68
CA THR A 296 14.52 -33.50 -19.07
C THR A 296 15.22 -32.87 -17.87
N GLU A 297 16.49 -32.47 -18.04
CA GLU A 297 17.25 -31.73 -17.01
C GLU A 297 17.03 -30.20 -17.08
N TYR A 298 16.18 -29.72 -17.98
CA TYR A 298 16.01 -28.29 -18.20
C TYR A 298 15.18 -27.61 -17.12
N ARG A 299 15.68 -26.46 -16.66
CA ARG A 299 15.08 -25.66 -15.59
C ARG A 299 15.18 -24.17 -15.88
N TRP A 300 14.22 -23.42 -15.34
CA TRP A 300 14.14 -21.95 -15.37
C TRP A 300 13.82 -21.41 -13.98
#